data_AF-B0WL04-F1
#
_entry.id   AF-B0WL04-F1
#
_cell.length_a   1.000
_cell.length_b   1.000
_cell.length_c   1.000
_cell.angle_alpha   90.00
_cell.angle_beta   90.00
_cell.angle_gamma   90.00
#
_symmetry.space_group_name_H-M   'P 1'
#
loop_
_entity.id
_entity.type
_entity.pdbx_description
1 polymer ?
#
loop_
_entity_poly.entity_id
_entity_poly.type
_entity_poly.pdbx_seq_one_letter_code
_entity_poly.pdbx_strand_id
1 'polypeptide(L)'
;MEKITVRTKRLNSSQTAEMAIKSEGFVDIDLKTFETILARETLNCKEIHLFEAALNWAHAACTKMDIEPTSGNKRTVLGHALYLVRIPTMSLEEFANRVAQLGILTNQETIDIFLNFTAKNKPKLTFPVRSRAGLKTQVCHRFASCAYRSNQWRYRGRCDSIQFSVDKRIFIVGFGLYGSSTGAADYDVKIELKRLGRVLAENATKFFSDGSSNTFHVFFETPIQIEPECFYTASVVLDGTELSFFGQEGMSEVSVGTVTFQFQCSSESTNGTGVQGGQIPELIFYGPMGQSGGQSGPNGMSTSSLTASTSNNSINNNKVGSSSSSSVVNSCATQNIYANGAGSGADNGPNQLLGTGAAVLNNESD
;
A
#
# COMPACT_ATOMS: atom_id res chain seq x y z
N MET A 1 3.20 -30.98 13.25
CA MET A 1 2.79 -30.99 11.82
C MET A 1 1.73 -29.94 11.50
N GLU A 2 0.65 -29.78 12.28
CA GLU A 2 -0.41 -28.78 12.02
C GLU A 2 0.05 -27.30 12.16
N LYS A 3 1.07 -27.04 12.98
CA LYS A 3 1.66 -25.70 13.16
C LYS A 3 2.47 -25.18 11.95
N ILE A 4 2.91 -26.07 11.03
CA ILE A 4 3.74 -25.69 9.88
C ILE A 4 2.85 -25.38 8.66
N THR A 5 1.80 -26.16 8.42
CA THR A 5 0.80 -25.88 7.36
C THR A 5 0.10 -24.53 7.57
N VAL A 6 -0.09 -24.11 8.82
CA VAL A 6 -0.63 -22.77 9.15
C VAL A 6 0.40 -21.65 8.95
N ARG A 7 1.71 -21.94 9.05
CA ARG A 7 2.78 -20.95 8.83
C ARG A 7 3.05 -20.67 7.34
N THR A 8 2.84 -21.63 6.44
CA THR A 8 3.04 -21.41 4.99
C THR A 8 2.00 -20.46 4.36
N LYS A 9 0.88 -20.21 5.05
CA LYS A 9 -0.12 -19.17 4.70
C LYS A 9 0.26 -17.76 5.20
N ARG A 10 1.34 -17.59 5.98
CA ARG A 10 1.74 -16.32 6.63
C ARG A 10 2.98 -15.63 6.01
N LEU A 11 3.36 -15.98 4.79
CA LEU A 11 4.58 -15.50 4.13
C LEU A 11 4.32 -14.22 3.31
N ASN A 12 4.00 -13.10 3.95
CA ASN A 12 3.56 -11.88 3.23
C ASN A 12 4.32 -10.58 3.61
N SER A 13 5.39 -10.64 4.41
CA SER A 13 6.38 -9.54 4.46
C SER A 13 7.72 -10.04 3.92
N SER A 14 8.49 -9.17 3.25
CA SER A 14 9.79 -9.51 2.64
C SER A 14 10.73 -10.16 3.68
N GLN A 15 10.82 -9.59 4.88
CA GLN A 15 11.58 -10.16 5.99
C GLN A 15 11.00 -11.51 6.48
N THR A 16 9.68 -11.68 6.54
CA THR A 16 9.07 -12.96 7.01
C THR A 16 9.24 -14.08 5.99
N ALA A 17 9.16 -13.79 4.69
CA ALA A 17 9.37 -14.78 3.64
C ALA A 17 10.82 -15.28 3.65
N GLU A 18 11.78 -14.36 3.73
CA GLU A 18 13.20 -14.70 3.82
C GLU A 18 13.53 -15.47 5.11
N MET A 19 13.04 -15.01 6.27
CA MET A 19 13.24 -15.71 7.54
C MET A 19 12.62 -17.11 7.55
N ALA A 20 11.47 -17.31 6.90
CA ALA A 20 10.83 -18.62 6.85
C ALA A 20 11.56 -19.59 5.93
N ILE A 21 12.07 -19.12 4.79
CA ILE A 21 12.87 -19.94 3.86
C ILE A 21 14.23 -20.32 4.49
N LYS A 22 14.79 -19.45 5.33
CA LYS A 22 16.01 -19.71 6.10
C LYS A 22 15.78 -20.49 7.40
N SER A 23 14.53 -20.79 7.76
CA SER A 23 14.22 -21.47 9.02
C SER A 23 14.62 -22.94 9.00
N GLU A 24 15.02 -23.47 10.15
CA GLU A 24 15.40 -24.88 10.30
C GLU A 24 14.27 -25.83 9.86
N GLY A 25 13.00 -25.46 10.09
CA GLY A 25 11.86 -26.29 9.68
C GLY A 25 11.62 -26.33 8.16
N PHE A 26 12.30 -25.49 7.36
CA PHE A 26 12.15 -25.49 5.91
C PHE A 26 12.77 -26.73 5.26
N VAL A 27 13.82 -27.31 5.84
CA VAL A 27 14.47 -28.53 5.31
C VAL A 27 13.69 -29.82 5.61
N ASP A 28 12.63 -29.70 6.40
CA ASP A 28 11.77 -30.82 6.82
C ASP A 28 10.48 -30.96 6.03
N ILE A 29 10.21 -30.03 5.11
CA ILE A 29 9.04 -30.13 4.23
C ILE A 29 9.25 -31.20 3.16
N ASP A 30 8.16 -31.85 2.75
CA ASP A 30 8.18 -32.79 1.63
C ASP A 30 8.43 -32.08 0.29
N LEU A 31 8.91 -32.85 -0.70
CA LEU A 31 9.26 -32.32 -2.02
C LEU A 31 8.07 -31.62 -2.70
N LYS A 32 6.84 -32.13 -2.53
CA LYS A 32 5.68 -31.54 -3.22
C LYS A 32 5.30 -30.18 -2.65
N THR A 33 5.34 -30.05 -1.34
CA THR A 33 5.18 -28.76 -0.65
C THR A 33 6.30 -27.80 -1.06
N PHE A 34 7.54 -28.28 -1.12
CA PHE A 34 8.69 -27.48 -1.54
C PHE A 34 8.54 -26.93 -2.97
N GLU A 35 8.18 -27.79 -3.93
CA GLU A 35 7.87 -27.37 -5.31
C GLU A 35 6.77 -26.30 -5.35
N THR A 36 5.70 -26.50 -4.57
CA THR A 36 4.58 -25.56 -4.52
C THR A 36 5.03 -24.19 -4.02
N ILE A 37 5.95 -24.13 -3.06
CA ILE A 37 6.52 -22.86 -2.57
C ILE A 37 7.36 -22.21 -3.67
N LEU A 38 8.28 -22.96 -4.30
CA LEU A 38 9.15 -22.43 -5.36
C LEU A 38 8.38 -22.00 -6.61
N ALA A 39 7.21 -22.57 -6.90
CA ALA A 39 6.40 -22.20 -8.05
C ALA A 39 5.61 -20.89 -7.87
N ARG A 40 5.46 -20.37 -6.64
CA ARG A 40 4.60 -19.20 -6.37
C ARG A 40 5.11 -17.91 -7.01
N GLU A 41 4.32 -17.33 -7.90
CA GLU A 41 4.58 -16.00 -8.49
C GLU A 41 4.58 -14.86 -7.45
N THR A 42 3.83 -15.03 -6.36
CA THR A 42 3.66 -14.01 -5.31
C THR A 42 4.73 -14.08 -4.23
N LEU A 43 5.70 -14.99 -4.35
CA LEU A 43 6.75 -15.16 -3.35
C LEU A 43 7.71 -13.96 -3.37
N ASN A 44 7.69 -13.19 -2.29
CA ASN A 44 8.50 -11.98 -2.16
C ASN A 44 9.86 -12.28 -1.49
N CYS A 45 10.78 -12.88 -2.24
CA CYS A 45 12.14 -13.22 -1.80
C CYS A 45 13.12 -13.14 -2.98
N LYS A 46 14.37 -12.74 -2.75
CA LYS A 46 15.41 -12.77 -3.77
C LYS A 46 15.70 -14.21 -4.20
N GLU A 47 15.88 -14.43 -5.49
CA GLU A 47 16.13 -15.78 -6.03
C GLU A 47 17.40 -16.41 -5.50
N ILE A 48 18.44 -15.62 -5.17
CA ILE A 48 19.66 -16.16 -4.57
C ILE A 48 19.39 -16.88 -3.24
N HIS A 49 18.50 -16.34 -2.40
CA HIS A 49 18.12 -16.98 -1.14
C HIS A 49 17.23 -18.20 -1.35
N LEU A 50 16.39 -18.19 -2.38
CA LEU A 50 15.61 -19.37 -2.78
C LEU A 50 16.52 -20.51 -3.25
N PHE A 51 17.56 -20.18 -4.01
CA PHE A 51 18.56 -21.14 -4.44
C PHE A 51 19.35 -21.71 -3.26
N GLU A 52 19.82 -20.88 -2.34
CA GLU A 52 20.49 -21.34 -1.11
C GLU A 52 19.61 -22.29 -0.30
N ALA A 53 18.34 -21.94 -0.12
CA ALA A 53 17.40 -22.78 0.60
C ALA A 53 17.11 -24.10 -0.12
N ALA A 54 17.07 -24.09 -1.46
CA ALA A 54 16.99 -25.32 -2.24
C ALA A 54 18.19 -26.23 -2.02
N LEU A 55 19.40 -25.67 -1.97
CA LEU A 55 20.60 -26.45 -1.68
C LEU A 55 20.61 -27.01 -0.25
N ASN A 56 20.14 -26.24 0.73
CA ASN A 56 20.03 -26.70 2.11
C ASN A 56 18.99 -27.81 2.26
N TRP A 57 17.83 -27.65 1.61
CA TRP A 57 16.80 -28.69 1.54
C TRP A 57 17.35 -29.97 0.89
N ALA A 58 18.06 -29.84 -0.23
CA ALA A 58 18.68 -30.96 -0.94
C ALA A 58 19.74 -31.67 -0.10
N HIS A 59 20.56 -30.91 0.63
CA HIS A 59 21.54 -31.45 1.57
C HIS A 59 20.84 -32.32 2.63
N ALA A 60 19.86 -31.76 3.34
CA ALA A 60 19.13 -32.49 4.38
C ALA A 60 18.44 -33.74 3.81
N ALA A 61 17.88 -33.66 2.61
CA ALA A 61 17.26 -34.79 1.93
C ALA A 61 18.28 -35.89 1.56
N CYS A 62 19.49 -35.52 1.09
CA CYS A 62 20.59 -36.48 0.89
C CYS A 62 20.96 -37.19 2.20
N THR A 63 21.12 -36.43 3.30
CA THR A 63 21.43 -37.00 4.62
C THR A 63 20.33 -37.95 5.11
N LYS A 64 19.06 -37.63 4.87
CA LYS A 64 17.91 -38.50 5.21
C LYS A 64 17.86 -39.78 4.37
N MET A 65 18.42 -39.75 3.16
CA MET A 65 18.50 -40.90 2.25
C MET A 65 19.82 -41.71 2.40
N ASP A 66 20.67 -41.33 3.35
CA ASP A 66 21.99 -41.94 3.58
C ASP A 66 22.90 -41.94 2.34
N ILE A 67 22.83 -40.84 1.55
CA ILE A 67 23.71 -40.60 0.41
C ILE A 67 24.58 -39.37 0.64
N GLU A 68 25.80 -39.39 0.11
CA GLU A 68 26.73 -38.27 0.24
C GLU A 68 26.15 -37.00 -0.44
N PRO A 69 26.16 -35.83 0.22
CA PRO A 69 25.55 -34.60 -0.28
C PRO A 69 26.42 -33.88 -1.34
N THR A 70 26.87 -34.61 -2.36
CA THR A 70 27.58 -34.11 -3.53
C THR A 70 26.69 -33.22 -4.40
N SER A 71 27.27 -32.40 -5.28
CA SER A 71 26.50 -31.56 -6.20
C SER A 71 25.59 -32.39 -7.12
N GLY A 72 26.10 -33.51 -7.64
CA GLY A 72 25.32 -34.45 -8.45
C GLY A 72 24.14 -35.05 -7.70
N ASN A 73 24.34 -35.49 -6.46
CA ASN A 73 23.26 -36.07 -5.64
C ASN A 73 22.21 -35.03 -5.26
N LYS A 74 22.65 -33.82 -4.85
CA LYS A 74 21.74 -32.69 -4.58
C LYS A 74 20.87 -32.33 -5.79
N ARG A 75 21.48 -32.30 -6.98
CA ARG A 75 20.75 -32.07 -8.23
C ARG A 75 19.70 -33.16 -8.48
N THR A 76 20.06 -34.43 -8.30
CA THR A 76 19.14 -35.57 -8.47
C THR A 76 17.98 -35.50 -7.50
N VAL A 77 18.25 -35.18 -6.23
CA VAL A 77 17.22 -35.07 -5.18
C VAL A 77 16.30 -33.86 -5.40
N LEU A 78 16.83 -32.74 -5.88
CA LEU A 78 16.02 -31.58 -6.27
C LEU A 78 15.14 -31.87 -7.48
N GLY A 79 15.67 -32.58 -8.47
CA GLY A 79 14.96 -32.94 -9.69
C GLY A 79 14.30 -31.72 -10.34
N HIS A 80 12.97 -31.79 -10.50
CA HIS A 80 12.16 -30.73 -11.08
C HIS A 80 12.18 -29.42 -10.27
N ALA A 81 12.32 -29.48 -8.94
CA ALA A 81 12.32 -28.30 -8.07
C ALA A 81 13.45 -27.31 -8.38
N LEU A 82 14.60 -27.80 -8.85
CA LEU A 82 15.73 -26.95 -9.29
C LEU A 82 15.29 -25.97 -10.39
N TYR A 83 14.47 -26.43 -11.32
CA TYR A 83 14.01 -25.65 -12.47
C TYR A 83 12.89 -24.66 -12.14
N LEU A 84 12.37 -24.68 -10.92
CA LEU A 84 11.42 -23.68 -10.42
C LEU A 84 12.12 -22.43 -9.86
N VAL A 85 13.43 -22.53 -9.57
CA VAL A 85 14.27 -21.39 -9.16
C VAL A 85 14.63 -20.57 -10.39
N ARG A 86 14.45 -19.25 -10.34
CA ARG A 86 14.64 -18.36 -11.50
C ARG A 86 16.06 -17.81 -11.54
N ILE A 87 17.04 -18.72 -11.61
CA ILE A 87 18.48 -18.40 -11.65
C ILE A 87 18.81 -17.25 -12.64
N PRO A 88 18.26 -17.20 -13.87
CA PRO A 88 18.55 -16.12 -14.82
C PRO A 88 18.06 -14.72 -14.41
N THR A 89 17.31 -14.61 -13.31
CA THR A 89 16.76 -13.34 -12.80
C THR A 89 17.55 -12.80 -11.60
N MET A 90 18.58 -13.53 -11.14
CA MET A 90 19.60 -13.04 -10.21
C MET A 90 20.50 -11.99 -10.88
N SER A 91 21.36 -11.31 -10.12
CA SER A 91 22.42 -10.50 -10.73
C SER A 91 23.48 -11.40 -11.37
N LEU A 92 24.19 -10.88 -12.39
CA LEU A 92 25.31 -11.59 -13.00
C LEU A 92 26.40 -11.92 -11.97
N GLU A 93 26.63 -11.02 -11.01
CA GLU A 93 27.60 -11.21 -9.93
C GLU A 93 27.17 -12.35 -8.99
N GLU A 94 25.92 -12.38 -8.56
CA GLU A 94 25.36 -13.47 -7.72
C GLU A 94 25.48 -14.82 -8.43
N PHE A 95 25.20 -14.86 -9.74
CA PHE A 95 25.35 -16.05 -10.55
C PHE A 95 26.82 -16.49 -10.66
N ALA A 96 27.71 -15.60 -11.08
CA ALA A 96 29.12 -15.91 -11.37
C ALA A 96 29.92 -16.30 -10.12
N ASN A 97 29.67 -15.61 -9.00
CA ASN A 97 30.42 -15.82 -7.75
C ASN A 97 29.83 -16.91 -6.86
N ARG A 98 28.60 -17.38 -7.15
CA ARG A 98 27.94 -18.38 -6.31
C ARG A 98 27.44 -19.54 -7.15
N VAL A 99 26.33 -19.37 -7.88
CA VAL A 99 25.64 -20.47 -8.56
C VAL A 99 26.54 -21.25 -9.53
N ALA A 100 27.32 -20.54 -10.36
CA ALA A 100 28.16 -21.15 -11.39
C ALA A 100 29.31 -22.01 -10.82
N GLN A 101 29.76 -21.73 -9.59
CA GLN A 101 30.91 -22.40 -8.97
C GLN A 101 30.55 -23.68 -8.21
N LEU A 102 29.26 -23.90 -7.91
CA LEU A 102 28.80 -25.00 -7.06
C LEU A 102 28.67 -26.35 -7.77
N GLY A 103 28.85 -26.38 -9.10
CA GLY A 103 28.75 -27.60 -9.90
C GLY A 103 27.36 -28.27 -9.89
N ILE A 104 26.33 -27.57 -9.44
CA ILE A 104 24.93 -28.03 -9.45
C ILE A 104 24.35 -27.96 -10.86
N LEU A 105 24.74 -26.94 -11.64
CA LEU A 105 24.36 -26.77 -13.03
C LEU A 105 25.26 -27.59 -13.96
N THR A 106 24.73 -28.04 -15.09
CA THR A 106 25.56 -28.62 -16.15
C THR A 106 26.36 -27.53 -16.84
N ASN A 107 27.48 -27.89 -17.48
CA ASN A 107 28.28 -26.93 -18.24
C ASN A 107 27.45 -26.19 -19.31
N GLN A 108 26.54 -26.91 -19.99
CA GLN A 108 25.65 -26.31 -20.98
C GLN A 108 24.68 -25.31 -20.35
N GLU A 109 24.02 -25.67 -19.24
CA GLU A 109 23.14 -24.73 -18.52
C GLU A 109 23.89 -23.50 -18.02
N THR A 110 25.11 -23.66 -17.50
CA THR A 110 25.95 -22.54 -17.05
C THR A 110 26.29 -21.60 -18.20
N ILE A 111 26.69 -22.14 -19.36
CA ILE A 111 26.98 -21.37 -20.58
C ILE A 111 25.72 -20.64 -21.05
N ASP A 112 24.60 -21.34 -21.16
CA ASP A 112 23.36 -20.75 -21.68
C ASP A 112 22.84 -19.63 -20.76
N ILE A 113 22.91 -19.83 -19.44
CA ILE A 113 22.53 -18.79 -18.46
C ILE A 113 23.48 -17.60 -18.55
N PHE A 114 24.79 -17.82 -18.67
CA PHE A 114 25.77 -16.74 -18.86
C PHE A 114 25.50 -15.93 -20.13
N LEU A 115 25.17 -16.62 -21.24
CA LEU A 115 24.78 -15.97 -22.50
C LEU A 115 23.46 -15.20 -22.34
N ASN A 116 22.51 -15.67 -21.52
CA ASN A 116 21.28 -14.92 -21.26
C ASN A 116 21.54 -13.56 -20.57
N PHE A 117 22.62 -13.43 -19.79
CA PHE A 117 23.05 -12.17 -19.18
C PHE A 117 23.77 -11.23 -20.15
N THR A 118 24.58 -11.78 -21.07
CA THR A 118 25.59 -11.00 -21.81
C THR A 118 25.31 -10.87 -23.31
N ALA A 119 24.61 -11.83 -23.91
CA ALA A 119 24.43 -11.91 -25.35
C ALA A 119 23.23 -11.06 -25.84
N LYS A 120 23.36 -10.50 -27.05
CA LYS A 120 22.26 -9.85 -27.76
C LYS A 120 21.19 -10.85 -28.19
N ASN A 121 21.64 -12.00 -28.73
CA ASN A 121 20.77 -13.10 -29.12
C ASN A 121 20.79 -14.13 -28.00
N LYS A 122 19.68 -14.22 -27.25
CA LYS A 122 19.60 -15.04 -26.04
C LYS A 122 19.22 -16.49 -26.38
N PRO A 123 19.90 -17.49 -25.79
CA PRO A 123 19.49 -18.88 -25.94
C PRO A 123 18.15 -19.13 -25.25
N LYS A 124 17.47 -20.22 -25.65
CA LYS A 124 16.27 -20.69 -24.97
C LYS A 124 16.68 -21.49 -23.73
N LEU A 125 16.32 -20.98 -22.55
CA LEU A 125 16.63 -21.64 -21.27
C LEU A 125 15.52 -22.59 -20.82
N THR A 126 15.93 -23.63 -20.08
CA THR A 126 15.03 -24.48 -19.28
C THR A 126 14.54 -23.76 -18.02
N PHE A 127 15.35 -22.83 -17.51
CA PHE A 127 15.02 -22.00 -16.34
C PHE A 127 14.12 -20.82 -16.73
N PRO A 128 13.18 -20.41 -15.85
CA PRO A 128 12.39 -19.21 -16.06
C PRO A 128 13.26 -17.95 -16.11
N VAL A 129 13.07 -17.13 -17.14
CA VAL A 129 13.85 -15.90 -17.38
C VAL A 129 13.16 -14.62 -16.93
N ARG A 130 11.92 -14.71 -16.45
CA ARG A 130 11.15 -13.57 -15.97
C ARG A 130 11.12 -13.58 -14.45
N SER A 131 11.43 -12.44 -13.83
CA SER A 131 11.28 -12.26 -12.39
C SER A 131 9.87 -12.60 -11.93
N ARG A 132 9.73 -13.02 -10.67
CA ARG A 132 8.42 -13.27 -10.05
C ARG A 132 7.55 -12.03 -10.17
N ALA A 133 6.26 -12.23 -10.48
CA ALA A 133 5.32 -11.12 -10.59
C ALA A 133 5.18 -10.34 -9.27
N GLY A 134 5.41 -11.02 -8.13
CA GLY A 134 5.28 -10.44 -6.81
C GLY A 134 3.82 -10.25 -6.40
N LEU A 135 3.62 -9.58 -5.27
CA LEU A 135 2.29 -9.19 -4.83
C LEU A 135 1.87 -7.91 -5.56
N LYS A 136 0.70 -7.92 -6.20
CA LYS A 136 0.12 -6.72 -6.79
C LYS A 136 -0.53 -5.88 -5.71
N THR A 137 -0.16 -4.60 -5.64
CA THR A 137 -0.81 -3.64 -4.75
C THR A 137 -2.24 -3.37 -5.21
N GLN A 138 -3.12 -3.19 -4.23
CA GLN A 138 -4.50 -2.74 -4.39
C GLN A 138 -4.64 -1.40 -3.66
N VAL A 139 -5.57 -0.58 -4.13
CA VAL A 139 -5.79 0.78 -3.61
C VAL A 139 -7.25 0.91 -3.20
N CYS A 140 -7.49 1.21 -1.94
CA CYS A 140 -8.81 1.58 -1.45
C CYS A 140 -8.93 3.10 -1.41
N HIS A 141 -9.64 3.65 -2.41
CA HIS A 141 -9.93 5.07 -2.50
C HIS A 141 -11.27 5.38 -1.81
N ARG A 142 -11.26 6.22 -0.77
CA ARG A 142 -12.42 6.39 0.14
C ARG A 142 -13.33 7.57 -0.16
N PHE A 143 -13.00 8.38 -1.17
CA PHE A 143 -13.76 9.57 -1.56
C PHE A 143 -14.35 9.41 -2.97
N ALA A 144 -15.58 9.85 -3.20
CA ALA A 144 -16.14 9.83 -4.56
C ALA A 144 -15.62 11.00 -5.42
N SER A 145 -15.16 12.08 -4.78
CA SER A 145 -14.71 13.30 -5.45
C SER A 145 -13.58 14.00 -4.69
N CYS A 146 -12.84 14.86 -5.38
CA CYS A 146 -11.88 15.79 -4.78
C CYS A 146 -12.30 17.24 -5.08
N ALA A 147 -12.15 18.13 -4.11
CA ALA A 147 -12.65 19.49 -4.22
C ALA A 147 -11.67 20.42 -4.96
N TYR A 148 -12.18 21.23 -5.91
CA TYR A 148 -11.39 22.21 -6.67
C TYR A 148 -11.64 23.68 -6.26
N ARG A 149 -12.56 23.97 -5.33
CA ARG A 149 -13.00 25.35 -5.00
C ARG A 149 -12.48 25.83 -3.63
N SER A 150 -12.71 27.11 -3.33
CA SER A 150 -12.14 28.00 -2.28
C SER A 150 -11.84 27.46 -0.87
N ASN A 151 -12.26 26.25 -0.51
CA ASN A 151 -11.98 25.63 0.78
C ASN A 151 -10.70 24.81 0.66
N GLN A 152 -9.58 25.42 0.99
CA GLN A 152 -8.27 24.82 0.79
C GLN A 152 -7.75 24.18 2.09
N TRP A 153 -7.19 22.97 2.00
CA TRP A 153 -6.71 22.21 3.17
C TRP A 153 -5.34 22.72 3.60
N ARG A 154 -5.21 23.05 4.89
CA ARG A 154 -4.03 23.71 5.47
C ARG A 154 -3.26 22.75 6.37
N TYR A 155 -1.95 22.92 6.35
CA TYR A 155 -1.03 22.17 7.20
C TYR A 155 -0.36 23.14 8.17
N ARG A 156 -0.58 22.91 9.46
CA ARG A 156 -0.02 23.71 10.57
C ARG A 156 0.46 22.79 11.70
N GLY A 157 1.12 21.70 11.32
CA GLY A 157 1.54 20.63 12.23
C GLY A 157 0.37 19.83 12.86
N ARG A 158 -0.84 19.97 12.32
CA ARG A 158 -2.03 19.23 12.79
C ARG A 158 -2.09 17.87 12.12
N CYS A 159 -2.69 16.91 12.81
CA CYS A 159 -2.81 15.55 12.34
C CYS A 159 -4.13 15.33 11.59
N ASP A 160 -4.03 14.80 10.38
CA ASP A 160 -5.13 14.19 9.66
C ASP A 160 -5.18 12.70 10.04
N SER A 161 -6.32 12.22 10.53
CA SER A 161 -6.44 10.85 11.03
C SER A 161 -7.78 10.21 10.71
N ILE A 162 -7.77 8.93 10.37
CA ILE A 162 -8.98 8.14 10.08
C ILE A 162 -8.82 6.74 10.66
N GLN A 163 -9.90 6.21 11.23
CA GLN A 163 -9.96 4.82 11.65
C GLN A 163 -10.50 3.95 10.52
N PHE A 164 -9.97 2.74 10.39
CA PHE A 164 -10.47 1.75 9.45
C PHE A 164 -10.47 0.34 10.04
N SER A 165 -11.39 -0.49 9.56
CA SER A 165 -11.40 -1.94 9.75
C SER A 165 -11.62 -2.63 8.41
N VAL A 166 -11.33 -3.93 8.34
CA VAL A 166 -11.45 -4.75 7.14
C VAL A 166 -12.08 -6.09 7.47
N ASP A 167 -12.83 -6.66 6.52
CA ASP A 167 -13.47 -7.98 6.65
C ASP A 167 -12.49 -9.15 6.44
N LYS A 168 -11.34 -8.87 5.83
CA LYS A 168 -10.33 -9.86 5.45
C LYS A 168 -8.94 -9.39 5.81
N ARG A 169 -8.08 -10.36 6.10
CA ARG A 169 -6.68 -10.09 6.41
C ARG A 169 -6.00 -9.46 5.20
N ILE A 170 -5.37 -8.32 5.42
CA ILE A 170 -4.56 -7.61 4.43
C ILE A 170 -3.20 -7.21 5.02
N PHE A 171 -2.35 -6.64 4.17
CA PHE A 171 -1.09 -6.03 4.57
C PHE A 171 -1.06 -4.60 4.03
N ILE A 172 -1.12 -3.60 4.90
CA ILE A 172 -1.01 -2.19 4.51
C ILE A 172 0.46 -1.91 4.18
N VAL A 173 0.70 -1.28 3.04
CA VAL A 173 2.06 -0.91 2.58
C VAL A 173 2.29 0.59 2.60
N GLY A 174 1.23 1.40 2.56
CA GLY A 174 1.34 2.84 2.50
C GLY A 174 -0.01 3.54 2.37
N PHE A 175 0.05 4.85 2.27
CA PHE A 175 -1.09 5.73 2.05
C PHE A 175 -0.90 6.52 0.77
N GLY A 176 -2.00 6.83 0.07
CA GLY A 176 -2.02 7.90 -0.92
C GLY A 176 -2.56 9.16 -0.30
N LEU A 177 -1.93 10.29 -0.60
CA LEU A 177 -2.21 11.61 -0.03
C LEU A 177 -2.52 12.60 -1.14
N TYR A 178 -3.43 13.54 -0.90
CA TYR A 178 -3.53 14.68 -1.79
C TYR A 178 -2.33 15.61 -1.61
N GLY A 179 -1.91 16.20 -2.74
CA GLY A 179 -0.86 17.21 -2.81
C GLY A 179 -1.42 18.62 -3.05
N SER A 180 -0.53 19.52 -3.44
CA SER A 180 -0.81 20.94 -3.65
C SER A 180 -1.90 21.18 -4.70
N SER A 181 -2.79 22.14 -4.41
CA SER A 181 -3.85 22.62 -5.30
C SER A 181 -3.49 23.93 -6.03
N THR A 182 -2.35 24.54 -5.72
CA THR A 182 -1.92 25.85 -6.24
C THR A 182 -0.78 25.75 -7.25
N GLY A 183 -0.14 24.59 -7.35
CA GLY A 183 1.00 24.34 -8.23
C GLY A 183 1.91 23.26 -7.69
N ALA A 184 3.06 23.05 -8.34
CA ALA A 184 4.02 22.07 -7.87
C ALA A 184 4.65 22.50 -6.53
N ALA A 185 4.77 21.56 -5.59
CA ALA A 185 5.31 21.82 -4.26
C ALA A 185 5.82 20.54 -3.58
N ASP A 186 6.82 20.68 -2.72
CA ASP A 186 7.27 19.62 -1.83
C ASP A 186 6.49 19.64 -0.53
N TYR A 187 6.16 18.45 -0.02
CA TYR A 187 5.60 18.25 1.31
C TYR A 187 6.52 17.38 2.13
N ASP A 188 6.81 17.80 3.36
CA ASP A 188 7.31 16.94 4.41
C ASP A 188 6.12 16.17 5.01
N VAL A 189 6.30 14.87 5.24
CA VAL A 189 5.21 14.04 5.72
C VAL A 189 5.69 13.00 6.72
N LYS A 190 4.97 12.89 7.84
CA LYS A 190 5.05 11.77 8.76
C LYS A 190 3.77 10.95 8.65
N ILE A 191 3.89 9.67 8.30
CA ILE A 191 2.80 8.69 8.33
C ILE A 191 2.95 7.74 9.52
N GLU A 192 1.83 7.39 10.14
CA GLU A 192 1.76 6.40 11.21
C GLU A 192 0.57 5.46 10.99
N LEU A 193 0.78 4.18 11.25
CA LEU A 193 -0.28 3.18 11.37
C LEU A 193 -0.32 2.69 12.82
N LYS A 194 -1.47 2.85 13.46
CA LYS A 194 -1.66 2.59 14.89
C LYS A 194 -2.75 1.57 15.16
N ARG A 195 -2.68 0.92 16.32
CA ARG A 195 -3.74 0.09 16.89
C ARG A 195 -3.75 0.24 18.41
N LEU A 196 -4.91 0.53 18.98
CA LEU A 196 -5.09 0.71 20.43
C LEU A 196 -4.06 1.69 21.04
N GLY A 197 -3.82 2.81 20.35
CA GLY A 197 -2.84 3.84 20.76
C GLY A 197 -1.37 3.48 20.55
N ARG A 198 -1.05 2.27 20.10
CA ARG A 198 0.34 1.85 19.81
C ARG A 198 0.66 2.03 18.33
N VAL A 199 1.80 2.67 18.03
CA VAL A 199 2.38 2.74 16.68
C VAL A 199 2.88 1.36 16.27
N LEU A 200 2.38 0.86 15.15
CA LEU A 200 2.80 -0.39 14.53
C LEU A 200 3.86 -0.16 13.46
N ALA A 201 3.76 0.94 12.74
CA ALA A 201 4.76 1.41 11.79
C ALA A 201 4.65 2.93 11.62
N GLU A 202 5.77 3.56 11.30
CA GLU A 202 5.85 4.97 10.95
C GLU A 202 6.88 5.17 9.83
N ASN A 203 6.75 6.28 9.11
CA ASN A 203 7.79 6.76 8.20
C ASN A 203 7.72 8.28 8.10
N ALA A 204 8.88 8.94 8.09
CA ALA A 204 9.01 10.37 7.85
C ALA A 204 9.78 10.56 6.54
N THR A 205 9.15 11.18 5.55
CA THR A 205 9.70 11.34 4.20
C THR A 205 9.21 12.63 3.56
N LYS A 206 9.60 12.86 2.31
CA LYS A 206 9.08 13.93 1.46
C LYS A 206 8.41 13.35 0.23
N PHE A 207 7.43 14.06 -0.33
CA PHE A 207 6.94 13.79 -1.67
C PHE A 207 6.77 15.09 -2.46
N PHE A 208 7.00 14.99 -3.77
CA PHE A 208 6.78 16.07 -4.71
C PHE A 208 5.37 15.97 -5.29
N SER A 209 4.59 17.03 -5.09
CA SER A 209 3.28 17.21 -5.74
C SER A 209 3.46 18.00 -7.03
N ASP A 210 2.89 17.52 -8.13
CA ASP A 210 2.95 18.20 -9.43
C ASP A 210 1.88 19.30 -9.62
N GLY A 211 1.01 19.49 -8.62
CA GLY A 211 -0.09 20.45 -8.64
C GLY A 211 -1.38 19.88 -9.25
N SER A 212 -1.38 18.62 -9.67
CA SER A 212 -2.57 17.92 -10.11
C SER A 212 -3.39 17.40 -8.92
N SER A 213 -4.66 17.08 -9.18
CA SER A 213 -5.55 16.45 -8.21
C SER A 213 -5.25 14.96 -7.98
N ASN A 214 -4.12 14.45 -8.46
CA ASN A 214 -3.70 13.06 -8.25
C ASN A 214 -3.32 12.83 -6.78
N THR A 215 -3.22 11.55 -6.43
CA THR A 215 -2.72 11.11 -5.12
C THR A 215 -1.25 10.74 -5.21
N PHE A 216 -0.51 11.06 -4.16
CA PHE A 216 0.91 10.81 -4.05
C PHE A 216 1.15 9.74 -3.00
N HIS A 217 1.82 8.66 -3.38
CA HIS A 217 1.98 7.48 -2.55
C HIS A 217 3.19 7.59 -1.63
N VAL A 218 2.97 7.30 -0.36
CA VAL A 218 3.99 7.23 0.67
C VAL A 218 3.92 5.88 1.36
N PHE A 219 5.07 5.23 1.53
CA PHE A 219 5.14 3.83 1.94
C PHE A 219 5.80 3.67 3.32
N PHE A 220 5.40 2.62 4.04
CA PHE A 220 6.14 2.12 5.18
C PHE A 220 7.34 1.29 4.71
N GLU A 221 8.32 1.09 5.58
CA GLU A 221 9.50 0.26 5.27
C GLU A 221 9.11 -1.21 4.99
N THR A 222 8.14 -1.73 5.76
CA THR A 222 7.65 -3.10 5.58
C THR A 222 6.12 -3.16 5.63
N PRO A 223 5.48 -4.10 4.91
CA PRO A 223 4.04 -4.28 4.96
C PRO A 223 3.55 -4.68 6.37
N ILE A 224 2.48 -4.05 6.85
CA ILE A 224 1.91 -4.27 8.18
C ILE A 224 0.65 -5.12 8.10
N GLN A 225 0.64 -6.25 8.82
CA GLN A 225 -0.52 -7.14 8.87
C GLN A 225 -1.70 -6.51 9.60
N ILE A 226 -2.84 -6.47 8.93
CA ILE A 226 -4.13 -6.03 9.46
C ILE A 226 -4.99 -7.27 9.68
N GLU A 227 -5.46 -7.45 10.91
CA GLU A 227 -6.40 -8.52 11.23
C GLU A 227 -7.85 -8.11 10.92
N PRO A 228 -8.69 -9.04 10.46
CA PRO A 228 -10.12 -8.78 10.25
C PRO A 228 -10.82 -8.24 11.51
N GLU A 229 -11.86 -7.43 11.30
CA GLU A 229 -12.78 -6.94 12.34
C GLU A 229 -12.10 -6.18 13.50
N CYS A 230 -10.86 -5.73 13.27
CA CYS A 230 -10.10 -4.92 14.21
C CYS A 230 -9.98 -3.50 13.66
N PHE A 231 -10.14 -2.48 14.51
CA PHE A 231 -9.90 -1.10 14.12
C PHE A 231 -8.43 -0.71 14.24
N TYR A 232 -7.95 -0.07 13.19
CA TYR A 232 -6.64 0.54 13.06
C TYR A 232 -6.80 2.03 12.78
N THR A 233 -5.77 2.81 13.06
CA THR A 233 -5.77 4.26 12.86
C THR A 233 -4.66 4.64 11.91
N ALA A 234 -5.03 5.18 10.74
CA ALA A 234 -4.10 5.80 9.80
C ALA A 234 -3.98 7.28 10.17
N SER A 235 -2.76 7.75 10.40
CA SER A 235 -2.50 9.14 10.78
C SER A 235 -1.39 9.73 9.93
N VAL A 236 -1.57 10.98 9.56
CA VAL A 236 -0.62 11.72 8.74
C VAL A 236 -0.47 13.13 9.30
N VAL A 237 0.76 13.57 9.43
CA VAL A 237 1.11 14.97 9.63
C VAL A 237 1.85 15.41 8.37
N LEU A 238 1.18 16.20 7.54
CA LEU A 238 1.82 16.89 6.43
C LEU A 238 2.31 18.26 6.91
N ASP A 239 3.42 18.69 6.35
CA ASP A 239 3.94 20.05 6.46
C ASP A 239 4.35 20.55 5.07
N GLY A 240 3.94 21.76 4.75
CA GLY A 240 4.08 22.35 3.43
C GLY A 240 3.47 23.75 3.39
N THR A 241 4.08 24.65 2.62
CA THR A 241 3.63 26.04 2.50
C THR A 241 2.34 26.16 1.71
N GLU A 242 2.18 25.27 0.73
CA GLU A 242 1.05 25.30 -0.19
C GLU A 242 -0.18 24.63 0.40
N LEU A 243 -1.31 25.08 -0.12
CA LEU A 243 -2.60 24.52 0.13
C LEU A 243 -2.80 23.28 -0.73
N SER A 244 -3.55 22.30 -0.22
CA SER A 244 -3.75 21.04 -0.93
C SER A 244 -5.20 20.76 -1.29
N PHE A 245 -5.36 19.85 -2.25
CA PHE A 245 -6.62 19.17 -2.49
C PHE A 245 -7.05 18.38 -1.23
N PHE A 246 -8.34 18.13 -1.14
CA PHE A 246 -8.91 17.23 -0.14
C PHE A 246 -10.11 16.51 -0.74
N GLY A 247 -10.41 15.35 -0.16
CA GLY A 247 -11.50 14.50 -0.60
C GLY A 247 -12.84 14.97 -0.05
N GLN A 248 -13.90 14.66 -0.80
CA GLN A 248 -15.29 14.91 -0.46
C GLN A 248 -16.13 13.68 -0.76
N GLU A 249 -17.36 13.67 -0.25
CA GLU A 249 -18.31 12.57 -0.47
C GLU A 249 -17.70 11.24 -0.01
N GLY A 250 -17.09 11.27 1.17
CA GLY A 250 -16.39 10.13 1.71
C GLY A 250 -17.34 9.01 2.14
N MET A 251 -16.95 7.80 1.77
CA MET A 251 -17.75 6.59 1.96
C MET A 251 -17.40 5.95 3.31
N SER A 252 -18.41 5.60 4.10
CA SER A 252 -18.22 4.86 5.36
C SER A 252 -17.82 3.40 5.12
N GLU A 253 -18.09 2.86 3.93
CA GLU A 253 -17.73 1.52 3.51
C GLU A 253 -17.28 1.52 2.05
N VAL A 254 -16.19 0.79 1.74
CA VAL A 254 -15.65 0.66 0.38
C VAL A 254 -15.19 -0.77 0.15
N SER A 255 -15.70 -1.41 -0.91
CA SER A 255 -15.24 -2.74 -1.33
C SER A 255 -14.23 -2.63 -2.46
N VAL A 256 -13.05 -3.22 -2.27
CA VAL A 256 -11.98 -3.33 -3.26
C VAL A 256 -11.74 -4.81 -3.55
N GLY A 257 -12.15 -5.25 -4.73
CA GLY A 257 -12.09 -6.66 -5.11
C GLY A 257 -12.96 -7.50 -4.17
N THR A 258 -12.32 -8.25 -3.27
CA THR A 258 -13.05 -9.05 -2.28
C THR A 258 -12.90 -8.55 -0.85
N VAL A 259 -12.17 -7.45 -0.62
CA VAL A 259 -11.96 -6.88 0.72
C VAL A 259 -12.88 -5.69 0.89
N THR A 260 -13.58 -5.62 2.02
CA THR A 260 -14.42 -4.48 2.39
C THR A 260 -13.76 -3.71 3.52
N PHE A 261 -13.61 -2.40 3.32
CA PHE A 261 -13.08 -1.45 4.28
C PHE A 261 -14.23 -0.69 4.91
N GLN A 262 -14.21 -0.55 6.23
CA GLN A 262 -15.13 0.32 6.97
C GLN A 262 -14.34 1.47 7.61
N PHE A 263 -14.84 2.69 7.49
CA PHE A 263 -14.18 3.91 7.95
C PHE A 263 -14.96 4.59 9.07
N GLN A 264 -14.23 5.05 10.09
CA GLN A 264 -14.76 5.81 11.21
C GLN A 264 -13.89 7.02 11.52
N CYS A 265 -14.48 8.05 12.12
CA CYS A 265 -13.72 9.22 12.57
C CYS A 265 -12.69 8.82 13.62
N SER A 266 -11.49 9.41 13.54
CA SER A 266 -10.45 9.26 14.55
C SER A 266 -10.50 10.43 15.51
N SER A 267 -10.46 10.16 16.82
CA SER A 267 -10.29 11.21 17.84
C SER A 267 -8.94 11.91 17.76
N GLU A 268 -7.97 11.33 17.05
CA GLU A 268 -6.64 11.91 16.82
C GLU A 268 -6.62 12.90 15.64
N SER A 269 -7.73 13.01 14.90
CA SER A 269 -7.84 13.92 13.75
C SER A 269 -8.06 15.35 14.21
N THR A 270 -6.98 16.12 14.26
CA THR A 270 -6.97 17.51 14.72
C THR A 270 -7.01 18.51 13.57
N ASN A 271 -6.80 18.06 12.33
CA ASN A 271 -6.82 18.89 11.13
C ASN A 271 -8.15 18.86 10.36
N GLY A 272 -9.13 18.08 10.83
CA GLY A 272 -10.49 18.06 10.29
C GLY A 272 -10.81 16.88 9.38
N THR A 273 -9.86 15.96 9.14
CA THR A 273 -10.13 14.73 8.40
C THR A 273 -11.17 13.89 9.12
N GLY A 274 -12.22 13.51 8.41
CA GLY A 274 -13.25 12.60 8.90
C GLY A 274 -13.70 11.64 7.80
N VAL A 275 -14.79 10.93 8.06
CA VAL A 275 -15.35 9.99 7.07
C VAL A 275 -15.75 10.72 5.80
N GLN A 276 -16.45 11.86 5.91
CA GLN A 276 -17.05 12.57 4.77
C GLN A 276 -16.07 13.42 3.93
N GLY A 277 -14.94 13.83 4.50
CA GLY A 277 -13.98 14.69 3.81
C GLY A 277 -12.62 14.79 4.49
N GLY A 278 -11.62 15.24 3.73
CA GLY A 278 -10.27 15.53 4.23
C GLY A 278 -9.16 14.78 3.51
N GLN A 279 -8.10 14.46 4.23
CA GLN A 279 -6.90 13.79 3.74
C GLN A 279 -6.95 12.26 3.88
N ILE A 280 -5.87 11.60 3.48
CA ILE A 280 -5.75 10.13 3.41
C ILE A 280 -6.81 9.55 2.48
N PRO A 281 -6.83 9.95 1.19
CA PRO A 281 -7.75 9.40 0.21
C PRO A 281 -7.58 7.90 -0.01
N GLU A 282 -6.36 7.38 0.16
CA GLU A 282 -6.05 6.01 -0.24
C GLU A 282 -5.34 5.20 0.85
N LEU A 283 -5.83 3.98 1.06
CA LEU A 283 -5.08 2.91 1.74
C LEU A 283 -4.51 1.95 0.69
N ILE A 284 -3.20 1.79 0.66
CA ILE A 284 -2.49 0.93 -0.30
C ILE A 284 -2.16 -0.39 0.41
N PHE A 285 -2.55 -1.52 -0.19
CA PHE A 285 -2.46 -2.81 0.49
C PHE A 285 -2.18 -4.00 -0.43
N TYR A 286 -1.72 -5.10 0.17
CA TYR A 286 -1.80 -6.44 -0.39
C TYR A 286 -2.96 -7.20 0.28
N GLY A 287 -3.77 -7.88 -0.52
CA GLY A 287 -4.93 -8.62 -0.03
C GLY A 287 -5.35 -9.73 -0.99
N PRO A 288 -6.34 -10.54 -0.61
CA PRO A 288 -6.87 -11.58 -1.49
C PRO A 288 -7.42 -10.96 -2.78
N MET A 289 -6.82 -11.32 -3.92
CA MET A 289 -7.36 -10.99 -5.23
C MET A 289 -8.49 -11.97 -5.52
N GLY A 290 -9.69 -11.45 -5.84
CA GLY A 290 -10.80 -12.31 -6.25
C GLY A 290 -10.38 -13.16 -7.45
N GLN A 291 -10.81 -14.42 -7.49
CA GLN A 291 -10.63 -15.24 -8.68
C GLN A 291 -11.44 -14.61 -9.81
N SER A 292 -10.79 -13.91 -10.74
CA SER A 292 -11.36 -13.69 -12.07
C SER A 292 -11.44 -15.08 -12.72
N GLY A 293 -12.63 -15.66 -12.80
CA GLY A 293 -12.84 -17.00 -13.34
C GLY A 293 -12.21 -17.15 -14.73
N GLY A 294 -11.14 -17.94 -14.80
CA GLY A 294 -10.60 -18.44 -16.05
C GLY A 294 -11.30 -19.75 -16.42
N GLN A 295 -12.11 -19.73 -17.48
CA GLN A 295 -12.43 -20.93 -18.24
C GLN A 295 -12.10 -20.68 -19.72
N SER A 296 -11.24 -21.56 -20.22
CA SER A 296 -10.88 -21.77 -21.62
C SER A 296 -11.73 -22.91 -22.21
N GLY A 297 -12.25 -22.74 -23.44
CA GLY A 297 -12.70 -23.87 -24.27
C GLY A 297 -13.72 -23.49 -25.37
N PRO A 298 -13.55 -23.92 -26.65
CA PRO A 298 -14.20 -23.31 -27.82
C PRO A 298 -15.48 -24.01 -28.33
N ASN A 299 -16.18 -23.28 -29.23
CA ASN A 299 -17.24 -23.66 -30.17
C ASN A 299 -18.69 -23.80 -29.68
N GLY A 300 -19.56 -22.97 -30.25
CA GLY A 300 -21.02 -23.06 -30.16
C GLY A 300 -21.70 -21.85 -30.80
N MET A 301 -21.79 -21.85 -32.13
CA MET A 301 -22.47 -20.85 -32.97
C MET A 301 -24.00 -20.91 -32.77
N SER A 302 -24.66 -19.79 -32.45
CA SER A 302 -26.02 -19.50 -32.96
C SER A 302 -26.55 -18.10 -32.56
N THR A 303 -26.66 -17.27 -33.60
CA THR A 303 -27.75 -16.35 -33.99
C THR A 303 -28.18 -15.17 -33.10
N SER A 304 -28.16 -14.03 -33.80
CA SER A 304 -28.58 -12.66 -33.52
C SER A 304 -30.04 -12.41 -33.17
N SER A 305 -30.27 -11.37 -32.35
CA SER A 305 -31.34 -10.38 -32.57
C SER A 305 -30.95 -9.03 -31.97
N LEU A 306 -30.70 -8.06 -32.85
CA LEU A 306 -30.48 -6.64 -32.56
C LEU A 306 -31.84 -5.95 -32.33
N THR A 307 -31.95 -5.17 -31.26
CA THR A 307 -32.89 -4.04 -31.20
C THR A 307 -32.13 -2.80 -30.76
N ALA A 308 -31.81 -1.96 -31.73
CA ALA A 308 -31.28 -0.62 -31.53
C ALA A 308 -32.44 0.37 -31.35
N SER A 309 -32.33 1.28 -30.40
CA SER A 309 -33.15 2.50 -30.35
C SER A 309 -32.23 3.71 -30.25
N THR A 310 -32.07 4.38 -31.40
CA THR A 310 -31.46 5.69 -31.57
C THR A 310 -32.50 6.79 -31.35
N SER A 311 -32.13 7.90 -30.72
CA SER A 311 -32.82 9.21 -30.83
C SER A 311 -31.82 10.31 -30.44
N ASN A 312 -31.00 10.78 -31.39
CA ASN A 312 -31.18 11.98 -32.23
C ASN A 312 -31.12 13.33 -31.49
N ASN A 313 -29.94 13.95 -31.61
CA ASN A 313 -29.75 15.40 -31.59
C ASN A 313 -30.48 16.05 -32.77
N SER A 314 -31.08 17.20 -32.56
CA SER A 314 -31.47 18.12 -33.64
C SER A 314 -30.93 19.52 -33.34
N ILE A 315 -30.07 19.96 -34.23
CA ILE A 315 -29.59 21.32 -34.41
C ILE A 315 -30.74 22.15 -34.99
N ASN A 316 -30.95 23.37 -34.49
CA ASN A 316 -31.62 24.39 -35.28
C ASN A 316 -30.93 25.75 -35.08
N ASN A 317 -30.62 26.38 -36.21
CA ASN A 317 -29.87 27.61 -36.37
C ASN A 317 -30.85 28.70 -36.81
N ASN A 318 -30.85 29.90 -36.21
CA ASN A 318 -31.30 31.13 -36.88
C ASN A 318 -30.84 32.43 -36.17
N LYS A 319 -29.77 33.00 -36.74
CA LYS A 319 -29.50 34.38 -37.17
C LYS A 319 -30.19 35.62 -36.51
N VAL A 320 -29.31 36.49 -35.97
CA VAL A 320 -29.18 37.97 -36.02
C VAL A 320 -30.22 38.90 -35.37
N GLY A 321 -29.72 39.81 -34.52
CA GLY A 321 -30.35 41.08 -34.15
C GLY A 321 -29.64 41.81 -33.01
N SER A 322 -29.19 43.03 -33.27
CA SER A 322 -28.35 43.90 -32.44
C SER A 322 -29.07 44.64 -31.29
N SER A 323 -28.24 45.16 -30.36
CA SER A 323 -28.38 46.40 -29.55
C SER A 323 -28.86 46.36 -28.08
N SER A 324 -28.05 47.05 -27.26
CA SER A 324 -28.32 47.91 -26.09
C SER A 324 -28.80 47.32 -24.74
N SER A 325 -27.90 47.51 -23.75
CA SER A 325 -28.11 48.00 -22.37
C SER A 325 -29.32 47.54 -21.56
N SER A 326 -29.07 46.95 -20.39
CA SER A 326 -29.50 47.50 -19.10
C SER A 326 -29.01 46.67 -17.92
N SER A 327 -28.59 47.40 -16.90
CA SER A 327 -28.29 46.98 -15.53
C SER A 327 -29.51 46.40 -14.82
N VAL A 328 -29.37 45.26 -14.16
CA VAL A 328 -30.24 44.87 -13.04
C VAL A 328 -29.38 44.32 -11.91
N VAL A 329 -29.31 45.11 -10.85
CA VAL A 329 -28.91 44.73 -9.50
C VAL A 329 -29.96 43.75 -8.97
N ASN A 330 -29.54 42.61 -8.42
CA ASN A 330 -30.43 41.85 -7.55
C ASN A 330 -29.68 41.31 -6.34
N SER A 331 -29.93 41.98 -5.23
CA SER A 331 -29.67 41.54 -3.87
C SER A 331 -30.67 40.45 -3.48
N CYS A 332 -30.20 39.39 -2.82
CA CYS A 332 -31.06 38.63 -1.92
C CYS A 332 -30.25 38.24 -0.67
N ALA A 333 -30.66 38.86 0.44
CA ALA A 333 -30.18 38.58 1.78
C ALA A 333 -30.85 37.28 2.27
N THR A 334 -30.04 36.34 2.75
CA THR A 334 -30.51 35.16 3.48
C THR A 334 -30.75 35.53 4.94
N GLN A 335 -31.98 35.30 5.39
CA GLN A 335 -32.44 35.40 6.77
C GLN A 335 -31.87 34.25 7.61
N ASN A 336 -31.28 34.59 8.75
CA ASN A 336 -31.00 33.66 9.85
C ASN A 336 -32.28 33.50 10.70
N ILE A 337 -32.68 32.26 10.95
CA ILE A 337 -33.70 31.90 11.95
C ILE A 337 -33.01 31.27 13.17
N TYR A 338 -33.48 31.76 14.32
CA TYR A 338 -33.09 31.54 15.70
C TYR A 338 -33.38 30.13 16.27
N ALA A 339 -32.71 29.86 17.40
CA ALA A 339 -33.24 29.35 18.70
C ALA A 339 -32.24 28.35 19.30
N ASN A 340 -31.90 28.25 20.59
CA ASN A 340 -32.24 28.82 21.90
C ASN A 340 -31.06 28.33 22.81
N GLY A 341 -30.69 28.83 23.98
CA GLY A 341 -31.26 29.72 24.98
C GLY A 341 -30.53 29.49 26.33
N ALA A 342 -30.84 30.32 27.33
CA ALA A 342 -30.44 30.31 28.75
C ALA A 342 -29.00 30.78 29.10
N GLY A 343 -28.73 31.80 29.93
CA GLY A 343 -29.58 32.68 30.75
C GLY A 343 -29.49 32.39 32.26
N SER A 344 -28.53 33.02 32.96
CA SER A 344 -28.52 33.42 34.41
C SER A 344 -27.06 33.82 34.77
N GLY A 345 -26.69 35.05 35.14
CA GLY A 345 -27.12 35.89 36.26
C GLY A 345 -25.97 35.94 37.30
N ALA A 346 -25.02 36.87 37.19
CA ALA A 346 -24.91 38.15 37.93
C ALA A 346 -24.31 38.01 39.36
N ASP A 347 -23.14 38.61 39.59
CA ASP A 347 -22.89 39.43 40.79
C ASP A 347 -21.72 40.43 40.63
N ASN A 348 -21.82 41.56 41.33
CA ASN A 348 -21.02 42.79 41.22
C ASN A 348 -19.96 42.93 42.34
N GLY A 349 -18.82 43.55 42.03
CA GLY A 349 -18.25 44.63 42.87
C GLY A 349 -16.96 44.38 43.70
N PRO A 350 -16.24 45.46 44.12
CA PRO A 350 -14.76 45.56 44.04
C PRO A 350 -14.01 45.95 45.35
N ASN A 351 -12.66 45.80 45.39
CA ASN A 351 -11.64 46.63 46.12
C ASN A 351 -10.27 45.91 46.19
N GLN A 352 -9.15 46.48 45.71
CA GLN A 352 -8.15 47.35 46.37
C GLN A 352 -7.25 46.74 47.48
N LEU A 353 -5.95 46.61 47.12
CA LEU A 353 -4.69 47.06 47.76
C LEU A 353 -4.23 46.66 49.20
N LEU A 354 -2.89 46.51 49.27
CA LEU A 354 -1.93 46.43 50.41
C LEU A 354 -1.94 45.13 51.22
N GLY A 355 -0.82 44.49 51.58
CA GLY A 355 0.60 44.84 51.61
C GLY A 355 1.24 44.17 52.84
N THR A 356 2.58 44.05 52.85
CA THR A 356 3.47 43.56 53.94
C THR A 356 3.64 42.04 54.08
N GLY A 357 4.84 41.47 54.23
CA GLY A 357 6.20 42.02 54.29
C GLY A 357 7.26 40.94 54.58
N ALA A 358 8.53 41.31 54.36
CA ALA A 358 9.79 40.76 54.90
C ALA A 358 10.16 39.29 54.54
N ALA A 359 11.41 38.86 54.34
CA ALA A 359 12.78 39.36 54.51
C ALA A 359 13.68 38.40 53.67
N VAL A 360 14.60 38.82 52.79
CA VAL A 360 15.96 39.37 53.02
C VAL A 360 17.03 38.27 53.26
N LEU A 361 18.00 38.22 52.31
CA LEU A 361 19.42 37.76 52.40
C LEU A 361 19.63 36.23 52.44
N ASN A 362 20.61 35.57 51.82
CA ASN A 362 21.94 35.83 51.20
C ASN A 362 22.29 34.49 50.47
N ASN A 363 23.22 34.30 49.54
CA ASN A 363 24.43 34.98 49.11
C ASN A 363 24.83 34.40 47.74
N GLU A 364 25.49 35.23 46.94
CA GLU A 364 26.32 34.84 45.81
C GLU A 364 27.47 33.90 46.24
N SER A 365 28.01 33.12 45.29
CA SER A 365 29.36 33.34 44.74
C SER A 365 29.89 32.07 44.07
N ASP A 366 30.41 32.29 42.86
CA ASP A 366 31.40 31.53 42.06
C ASP A 366 31.06 30.14 41.50
#